data_AF-A0A971EIR9-F1
#
_entry.id   AF-A0A971EIR9-F1
#
_cell.length_a   1.000
_cell.length_b   1.000
_cell.length_c   1.000
_cell.angle_alpha   90.00
_cell.angle_beta   90.00
_cell.angle_gamma   90.00
#
_symmetry.space_group_name_H-M   'P 1'
#
loop_
_entity.id
_entity.type
_entity.pdbx_description
1 polymer ?
#
loop_
_entity_poly.entity_id
_entity_poly.type
_entity_poly.pdbx_seq_one_letter_code
_entity_poly.pdbx_strand_id
1 'polypeptide(L)' 'GPIAMRMAKKCINYGANVDLPSGLVFEQKTWAFLFATEDQKEGMQAFLDKRKPDFRGK' A
#
# COMPACT_ATOMS: atom_id res chain seq x y z
N GLY A 1 5.85 -0.44 -5.02
CA GLY A 1 6.51 -1.62 -4.45
C GLY A 1 5.66 -2.87 -4.52
N PRO A 2 6.27 -4.07 -4.56
CA PRO A 2 5.57 -5.36 -4.54
C PRO A 2 4.70 -5.54 -3.29
N ILE A 3 5.05 -4.94 -2.14
CA ILE A 3 4.21 -4.99 -0.93
C ILE A 3 2.89 -4.25 -1.14
N ALA A 4 2.95 -3.05 -1.73
CA ALA A 4 1.77 -2.23 -2.02
C ALA A 4 0.77 -2.95 -2.93
N MET A 5 1.27 -3.59 -3.99
CA MET A 5 0.44 -4.37 -4.91
C MET A 5 -0.25 -5.55 -4.22
N ARG A 6 0.48 -6.27 -3.35
CA ARG A 6 -0.09 -7.41 -2.60
C ARG A 6 -1.20 -6.95 -1.65
N MET A 7 -0.95 -5.84 -0.95
CA MET A 7 -1.89 -5.26 0.01
C MET A 7 -3.12 -4.68 -0.69
N ALA A 8 -2.95 -4.01 -1.83
CA ALA A 8 -4.06 -3.52 -2.65
C ALA A 8 -4.99 -4.66 -3.10
N LYS A 9 -4.42 -5.77 -3.60
CA LYS A 9 -5.21 -6.96 -3.97
C LYS A 9 -5.97 -7.55 -2.78
N LYS A 10 -5.36 -7.57 -1.59
CA LYS A 10 -6.03 -8.02 -0.37
C LYS A 10 -7.17 -7.08 0.04
N CYS A 11 -6.97 -5.76 -0.02
CA CYS A 11 -8.01 -4.76 0.24
C CYS A 11 -9.22 -4.96 -0.68
N ILE A 12 -9.00 -5.10 -1.99
CA ILE A 12 -10.07 -5.30 -2.97
C ILE A 12 -10.85 -6.59 -2.67
N ASN A 13 -10.13 -7.69 -2.45
CA ASN A 13 -10.75 -8.98 -2.15
C ASN A 13 -11.51 -8.96 -0.82
N TYR A 14 -10.99 -8.26 0.19
CA TYR A 14 -11.65 -8.15 1.49
C TYR A 14 -12.87 -7.25 1.42
N GLY A 15 -12.72 -6.05 0.84
CA GLY A 15 -13.79 -5.07 0.64
C GLY A 15 -14.98 -5.61 -0.15
N ALA A 16 -14.74 -6.51 -1.11
CA ALA A 16 -15.80 -7.16 -1.88
C ALA A 16 -16.69 -8.10 -1.04
N ASN A 17 -16.24 -8.52 0.15
CA ASN A 17 -16.94 -9.49 1.01
C ASN A 17 -17.47 -8.88 2.32
N VAL A 18 -17.30 -7.58 2.54
CA VAL A 18 -17.70 -6.90 3.79
C VAL A 18 -18.54 -5.67 3.53
N ASP A 19 -19.21 -5.17 4.56
CA ASP A 19 -19.89 -3.88 4.52
C ASP A 19 -18.89 -2.73 4.34
N LEU A 20 -19.38 -1.62 3.77
CA LEU A 20 -18.56 -0.44 3.47
C LEU A 20 -17.76 0.09 4.69
N PRO A 21 -18.35 0.25 5.89
CA PRO A 21 -17.59 0.63 7.09
C PRO A 21 -16.42 -0.32 7.40
N SER A 22 -16.65 -1.63 7.39
CA SER A 22 -15.61 -2.63 7.63
C SER A 22 -14.50 -2.59 6.58
N GLY A 23 -14.87 -2.39 5.31
CA GLY A 23 -13.94 -2.22 4.20
C GLY A 23 -13.05 -0.99 4.39
N LEU A 24 -13.63 0.16 4.72
CA LEU A 24 -12.91 1.41 4.96
C LEU A 24 -11.92 1.31 6.12
N VAL A 25 -12.30 0.66 7.23
CA VAL A 25 -11.39 0.42 8.35
C VAL A 25 -10.22 -0.46 7.94
N PHE A 26 -10.47 -1.48 7.11
CA PHE A 26 -9.42 -2.36 6.60
C PHE A 26 -8.47 -1.63 5.64
N GLU A 27 -9.00 -0.79 4.76
CA GLU A 27 -8.20 0.08 3.87
C GLU A 27 -7.34 1.04 4.66
N GLN A 28 -7.90 1.72 5.67
CA GLN A 28 -7.15 2.65 6.51
C GLN A 28 -5.97 1.96 7.22
N LYS A 29 -6.20 0.77 7.80
CA LYS A 29 -5.14 -0.03 8.45
C LYS A 29 -4.08 -0.46 7.45
N THR A 30 -4.50 -0.91 6.28
CA THR A 30 -3.60 -1.38 5.23
C THR A 30 -2.74 -0.24 4.69
N TRP A 31 -3.32 0.94 4.52
CA TRP A 31 -2.63 2.16 4.11
C TRP A 31 -1.63 2.63 5.18
N ALA A 32 -2.02 2.64 6.45
CA ALA A 32 -1.12 2.99 7.57
C ALA A 32 0.08 2.02 7.66
N PHE A 33 -0.17 0.71 7.48
CA PHE A 33 0.89 -0.30 7.43
C PHE A 33 1.87 -0.03 6.27
N LEU A 34 1.34 0.26 5.09
CA LEU A 34 2.15 0.59 3.91
C LEU A 34 3.03 1.82 4.12
N PHE A 35 2.57 2.82 4.86
CA PHE A 35 3.34 4.02 5.19
C PHE A 35 4.59 3.73 6.05
N ALA A 36 4.62 2.60 6.75
CA ALA A 36 5.79 2.17 7.52
C ALA A 36 6.85 1.45 6.67
N THR A 37 6.50 0.98 5.46
CA THR A 37 7.39 0.18 4.60
C THR A 37 8.50 1.02 3.96
N GLU A 38 9.65 0.41 3.71
CA GLU A 38 10.78 1.06 3.02
C GLU A 38 10.40 1.37 1.57
N ASP A 39 9.65 0.47 0.93
CA ASP A 39 9.11 0.65 -0.42
C ASP A 39 8.28 1.94 -0.57
N GLN A 40 7.54 2.34 0.47
CA GLN A 40 6.74 3.57 0.42
C GLN A 40 7.63 4.81 0.49
N LYS A 41 8.64 4.79 1.37
CA LYS A 41 9.59 5.91 1.51
C LYS A 41 10.42 6.09 0.25
N GLU A 42 10.95 4.99 -0.29
CA GLU A 42 11.70 4.96 -1.54
C GLU A 42 10.84 5.38 -2.73
N GLY A 43 9.59 4.92 -2.81
CA GLY A 43 8.65 5.36 -3.84
C GLY A 43 8.38 6.87 -3.80
N MET A 44 8.24 7.43 -2.60
CA MET A 44 7.99 8.86 -2.41
C MET A 44 9.23 9.71 -2.71
N GLN A 45 10.41 9.27 -2.27
CA GLN A 45 11.68 9.92 -2.61
C GLN A 45 11.95 9.86 -4.11
N ALA A 46 11.81 8.68 -4.73
CA ALA A 46 12.02 8.52 -6.16
C ALA A 46 11.06 9.39 -7.00
N PHE A 47 9.82 9.57 -6.53
CA PHE A 47 8.85 10.47 -7.15
C PHE A 47 9.29 11.94 -7.08
N LEU A 48 9.77 12.39 -5.92
CA LEU A 48 10.31 13.75 -5.74
C LEU A 48 11.57 13.97 -6.60
N ASP A 49 12.45 12.99 -6.64
CA ASP A 49 13.72 13.00 -7.40
C ASP A 49 13.50 12.76 -8.91
N LYS A 50 12.26 12.48 -9.35
CA LYS A 50 11.89 12.11 -10.73
C LYS A 50 12.74 10.95 -11.31
N ARG A 51 13.14 10.01 -10.45
CA ARG A 51 13.90 8.81 -10.82
C ARG A 51 13.01 7.57 -10.76
N LYS A 52 13.49 6.47 -11.34
CA LYS A 52 12.81 5.17 -11.17
C LYS A 52 12.99 4.69 -9.72
N PRO A 53 11.91 4.32 -9.02
CA PRO A 53 12.00 3.75 -7.67
C PRO A 53 12.61 2.35 -7.68
N ASP A 54 13.50 2.05 -6.73
CA ASP A 54 14.06 0.72 -6.50
C ASP A 54 13.28 0.02 -5.37
N PHE A 55 12.21 -0.67 -5.73
CA PHE A 55 11.40 -1.38 -4.73
C PHE A 55 12.05 -2.71 -4.35
N ARG A 56 12.48 -2.83 -3.09
CA ARG A 56 13.16 -4.03 -2.55
C ARG A 56 12.22 -4.98 -1.83
N GLY A 57 10.94 -4.61 -1.68
CA GLY A 57 9.94 -5.44 -1.01
C GLY A 57 10.19 -5.54 0.49
N LYS A 58 10.58 -4.42 1.10
CA LYS A 58 10.78 -4.25 2.55
C LYS A 58 9.91 -3.12 3.08
#